data_AF-A0A7C3MD75-F1
#
_entry.id   AF-A0A7C3MD75-F1
#
_cell.length_a   1.000
_cell.length_b   1.000
_cell.length_c   1.000
_cell.angle_alpha   90.00
_cell.angle_beta   90.00
_cell.angle_gamma   90.00
#
_symmetry.space_group_name_H-M   'P 1'
#
loop_
_entity.id
_entity.type
_entity.pdbx_description
1 polymer ?
#
loop_
_entity_poly.entity_id
_entity_poly.type
_entity_poly.pdbx_seq_one_letter_code
_entity_poly.pdbx_strand_id
1 'polypeptide(L)'
;MINGVSRVGVARLNRDGSLDANFNPAIESFEYAWPWVNALGLQWDGKILIGGEFDTVNGQARTNLARLLNTAPAVENLVVDTTGILWTRTGSCPEVWRTTFEYSLDGQTWHSLGAGTRVPNGWRLTGVSIPDGSTVRARGYLTGGQGNGSGWFVETRVTPVLPIRLRIQLIGSEVLLSWTGGRPPFQVQKTYELTSPVAWTNVGEPVWTNAMVLSVEQSNVFFRVYGQ
;
A
#
# COMPACT_ATOMS: atom_id res chain seq x y z
N MET A 1 22.50 24.23 11.19
CA MET A 1 23.10 23.11 11.95
C MET A 1 21.99 22.20 12.44
N ILE A 2 22.24 20.90 12.52
CA ILE A 2 21.32 19.90 13.09
C ILE A 2 22.10 19.15 14.17
N ASN A 3 21.59 19.14 15.40
CA ASN A 3 22.23 18.49 16.55
C ASN A 3 23.73 18.84 16.71
N GLY A 4 24.09 20.11 16.50
CA GLY A 4 25.47 20.60 16.59
C GLY A 4 26.37 20.29 15.38
N VAL A 5 25.87 19.60 14.36
CA VAL A 5 26.62 19.29 13.13
C VAL A 5 26.20 20.24 12.01
N SER A 6 27.20 20.79 11.31
CA SER A 6 26.96 21.63 10.14
C SER A 6 26.55 20.79 8.93
N ARG A 7 25.49 21.24 8.26
CA ARG A 7 24.96 20.71 7.00
C ARG A 7 24.56 21.89 6.15
N VAL A 8 25.07 21.93 4.93
CA VAL A 8 24.93 23.06 4.01
C VAL A 8 23.86 22.71 2.97
N GLY A 9 22.85 23.57 2.83
CA GLY A 9 21.74 23.40 1.89
C GLY A 9 20.73 22.32 2.29
N VAL A 10 21.16 21.08 2.46
CA VAL A 10 20.29 19.93 2.74
C VAL A 10 20.86 19.03 3.84
N ALA A 11 19.96 18.46 4.63
CA ALA A 11 20.30 17.42 5.60
C ALA A 11 19.21 16.35 5.60
N ARG A 12 19.60 15.12 5.95
CA ARG A 12 18.68 14.02 6.13
C ARG A 12 18.68 13.58 7.59
N LEU A 13 17.50 13.27 8.10
CA LEU A 13 17.32 12.66 9.42
C LEU A 13 16.95 11.19 9.25
N ASN A 14 17.43 10.37 10.18
CA ASN A 14 16.95 9.01 10.38
C ASN A 14 15.53 9.03 10.97
N ARG A 15 14.87 7.87 10.95
CA ARG A 15 13.49 7.70 11.45
C ARG A 15 13.32 8.09 12.92
N ASP A 16 14.36 7.94 13.73
CA ASP A 16 14.37 8.33 15.15
C ASP A 16 14.66 9.83 15.36
N GLY A 17 14.81 10.61 14.28
CA GLY A 17 15.11 12.04 14.31
C GLY A 17 16.60 12.34 14.44
N SER A 18 17.48 11.34 14.58
CA SER A 18 18.93 11.55 14.58
C SER A 18 19.42 11.99 13.20
N LEU A 19 20.54 12.74 13.13
CA LEU A 19 21.13 13.17 11.87
C LEU A 19 21.75 11.97 11.14
N ASP A 20 21.49 11.85 9.85
CA ASP A 20 22.21 10.90 9.00
C ASP A 20 23.62 11.43 8.69
N ALA A 21 24.62 10.82 9.33
CA ALA A 21 26.01 11.21 9.17
C ALA A 21 26.55 10.96 7.75
N ASN A 22 25.99 9.98 7.04
CA ASN A 22 26.46 9.52 5.73
C ASN A 22 25.85 10.33 4.57
N PHE A 23 24.82 11.14 4.83
CA PHE A 23 24.24 12.04 3.86
C PHE A 23 24.77 13.47 4.05
N ASN A 24 25.83 13.79 3.31
CA ASN A 24 26.48 15.10 3.34
C ASN A 24 26.96 15.53 1.95
N PRO A 25 26.04 15.88 1.02
CA PRO A 25 26.44 16.41 -0.27
C PRO A 25 27.17 17.76 -0.08
N ALA A 26 28.27 17.96 -0.79
CA ALA A 26 28.94 19.25 -0.86
C ALA A 26 28.18 20.14 -1.85
N ILE A 27 27.35 21.04 -1.33
CA ILE A 27 26.63 22.03 -2.14
C ILE A 27 27.33 23.36 -1.94
N GLU A 28 27.69 24.00 -3.05
CA GLU A 28 28.44 25.25 -3.09
C GLU A 28 27.72 26.25 -4.01
N SER A 29 27.95 27.53 -3.77
CA SER A 29 27.37 28.62 -4.55
C SER A 29 28.47 29.50 -5.11
N PHE A 30 28.07 30.45 -5.95
CA PHE A 30 28.94 31.47 -6.50
C PHE A 30 29.75 32.17 -5.39
N GLU A 31 30.92 32.67 -5.75
CA GLU A 31 31.85 33.31 -4.81
C GLU A 31 31.12 34.32 -3.89
N TYR A 32 31.24 34.11 -2.57
CA TYR A 32 30.62 34.90 -1.49
C TYR A 32 29.10 34.72 -1.24
N ALA A 33 28.44 33.75 -1.86
CA ALA A 33 27.04 33.41 -1.55
C ALA A 33 26.90 32.14 -0.69
N TRP A 34 25.87 32.10 0.15
CA TRP A 34 25.46 30.85 0.80
C TRP A 34 24.61 30.04 -0.17
N PRO A 35 24.87 28.73 -0.36
CA PRO A 35 24.02 27.90 -1.19
C PRO A 35 22.67 27.69 -0.52
N TRP A 36 21.60 27.99 -1.25
CA TRP A 36 20.22 27.76 -0.80
C TRP A 36 19.59 26.63 -1.58
N VAL A 37 19.05 25.64 -0.87
CA VAL A 37 18.19 24.61 -1.46
C VAL A 37 16.76 24.96 -1.11
N ASN A 38 16.02 25.44 -2.11
CA ASN A 38 14.66 25.94 -1.95
C ASN A 38 13.61 24.85 -2.23
N ALA A 39 13.98 23.82 -2.99
CA ALA A 39 13.10 22.73 -3.38
C ALA A 39 13.79 21.37 -3.29
N LEU A 40 13.01 20.35 -2.91
CA LEU A 40 13.42 18.94 -2.89
C LEU A 40 12.33 18.08 -3.55
N GLY A 41 12.76 17.10 -4.34
CA GLY A 41 11.87 16.09 -4.92
C GLY A 41 12.51 14.70 -4.84
N LEU A 42 11.80 13.72 -4.29
CA LEU A 42 12.27 12.34 -4.30
C LEU A 42 11.79 11.63 -5.56
N GLN A 43 12.70 10.95 -6.23
CA GLN A 43 12.41 10.11 -7.39
C GLN A 43 12.08 8.68 -6.96
N TRP A 44 11.35 7.95 -7.81
CA TRP A 44 10.95 6.56 -7.55
C TRP A 44 12.14 5.61 -7.35
N ASP A 45 13.29 5.91 -7.96
CA ASP A 45 14.54 5.16 -7.81
C ASP A 45 15.29 5.50 -6.51
N GLY A 46 14.71 6.36 -5.68
CA GLY A 46 15.26 6.83 -4.42
C GLY A 46 16.21 8.02 -4.54
N LYS A 47 16.57 8.49 -5.75
CA LYS A 47 17.41 9.69 -5.91
C LYS A 47 16.67 10.96 -5.52
N ILE A 48 17.41 11.99 -5.13
CA ILE A 48 16.84 13.27 -4.67
C ILE A 48 17.18 14.36 -5.68
N LEU A 49 16.16 15.02 -6.24
CA LEU A 49 16.30 16.26 -6.97
C LEU A 49 16.36 17.42 -5.97
N ILE A 50 17.32 18.31 -6.16
CA ILE A 50 17.47 19.55 -5.40
C ILE A 50 17.39 20.74 -6.36
N GLY A 51 16.67 21.78 -5.97
CA GLY A 51 16.57 23.04 -6.71
C GLY A 51 16.80 24.23 -5.81
N GLY A 52 17.46 25.27 -6.30
CA GLY A 52 17.77 26.47 -5.52
C GLY A 52 18.87 27.32 -6.12
N GLU A 53 19.62 27.99 -5.26
CA GLU A 53 20.72 28.91 -5.60
C GLU A 53 22.05 28.24 -5.24
N PHE A 54 22.63 27.57 -6.22
CA PHE A 54 23.92 26.90 -6.14
C PHE A 54 24.49 26.70 -7.56
N ASP A 55 25.80 26.57 -7.68
CA ASP A 55 26.48 26.37 -8.97
C ASP A 55 27.25 25.05 -9.05
N THR A 56 27.51 24.42 -7.90
CA THR A 56 28.37 23.25 -7.80
C THR A 56 27.82 22.27 -6.77
N VAL A 57 27.82 20.99 -7.13
CA VAL A 57 27.39 19.88 -6.27
C VAL A 57 28.40 18.75 -6.36
N ASN A 58 28.98 18.35 -5.22
CA ASN A 58 30.03 17.34 -5.10
C ASN A 58 31.21 17.59 -6.05
N GLY A 59 31.66 18.86 -6.13
CA GLY A 59 32.77 19.28 -7.00
C GLY A 59 32.45 19.24 -8.50
N GLN A 60 31.17 19.15 -8.88
CA GLN A 60 30.73 19.16 -10.27
C GLN A 60 29.83 20.36 -10.54
N ALA A 61 30.06 21.06 -11.65
CA ALA A 61 29.23 22.17 -12.07
C ALA A 61 27.78 21.70 -12.31
N ARG A 62 26.86 22.23 -11.49
CA ARG A 62 25.43 21.94 -11.48
C ARG A 62 24.71 23.20 -11.06
N THR A 63 24.29 24.01 -12.02
CA THR A 63 23.63 25.28 -11.73
C THR A 63 22.15 25.10 -11.46
N ASN A 64 21.70 25.54 -10.28
CA ASN A 64 20.31 25.64 -9.81
C ASN A 64 19.48 24.34 -9.73
N LEU A 65 19.92 23.25 -10.38
CA LEU A 65 19.27 21.95 -10.38
C LEU A 65 20.31 20.85 -10.36
N ALA A 66 20.19 19.94 -9.39
CA ALA A 66 21.05 18.77 -9.30
C ALA A 66 20.28 17.53 -8.83
N ARG A 67 20.88 16.36 -9.07
CA ARG A 67 20.36 15.07 -8.64
C ARG A 67 21.39 14.39 -7.75
N LEU A 68 21.01 14.20 -6.48
CA LEU A 68 21.82 13.53 -5.47
C LEU A 68 21.56 12.03 -5.46
N LEU A 69 22.60 11.27 -5.18
CA LEU A 69 22.48 9.86 -4.84
C LEU A 69 21.92 9.72 -3.44
N ASN A 70 21.24 8.60 -3.26
CA ASN A 70 20.75 8.17 -1.96
C ASN A 70 21.57 6.97 -1.49
N THR A 71 21.75 6.81 -0.18
CA THR A 71 22.62 5.78 0.40
C THR A 71 22.01 4.38 0.35
N ALA A 72 20.73 4.28 0.00
CA ALA A 72 20.02 3.03 -0.26
C ALA A 72 18.93 3.24 -1.34
N PRO A 73 18.43 2.19 -1.98
CA PRO A 73 17.21 2.26 -2.78
C PRO A 73 16.00 2.64 -1.92
N ALA A 74 15.03 3.34 -2.50
CA ALA A 74 13.69 3.44 -1.91
C ALA A 74 12.95 2.12 -2.18
N VAL A 75 12.55 1.41 -1.12
CA VAL A 75 11.86 0.12 -1.24
C VAL A 75 10.49 0.25 -0.58
N GLU A 76 9.46 0.27 -1.41
CA GLU A 76 8.06 0.27 -0.98
C GLU A 76 7.35 -1.00 -1.44
N ASN A 77 6.47 -1.51 -0.59
CA ASN A 77 5.64 -2.68 -0.90
C ASN A 77 4.26 -2.50 -0.31
N LEU A 78 3.22 -2.68 -1.12
CA LEU A 78 1.82 -2.62 -0.72
C LEU A 78 1.23 -4.02 -0.83
N VAL A 79 0.95 -4.61 0.32
CA VAL A 79 0.35 -5.93 0.45
C VAL A 79 -1.08 -5.78 0.94
N VAL A 80 -1.98 -6.50 0.32
CA VAL A 80 -3.36 -6.66 0.79
C VAL A 80 -3.59 -8.15 0.97
N ASP A 81 -3.96 -8.53 2.17
CA ASP A 81 -4.25 -9.90 2.54
C ASP A 81 -5.53 -9.95 3.39
N THR A 82 -5.80 -11.14 3.91
CA THR A 82 -7.02 -11.37 4.68
C THR A 82 -7.05 -10.72 6.07
N THR A 83 -5.92 -10.16 6.52
CA THR A 83 -5.77 -9.39 7.76
C THR A 83 -5.89 -7.89 7.53
N GLY A 84 -5.83 -7.44 6.26
CA GLY A 84 -6.01 -6.05 5.86
C GLY A 84 -4.93 -5.60 4.87
N ILE A 85 -4.48 -4.36 5.03
CA ILE A 85 -3.51 -3.71 4.16
C ILE A 85 -2.26 -3.41 4.96
N LEU A 86 -1.10 -3.76 4.41
CA LEU A 86 0.21 -3.37 4.92
C LEU A 86 0.97 -2.64 3.82
N TRP A 87 1.37 -1.41 4.11
CA TRP A 87 2.25 -0.64 3.25
C TRP A 87 3.58 -0.43 3.94
N THR A 88 4.60 -1.17 3.51
CA THR A 88 5.96 -1.01 4.02
C THR A 88 6.73 0.00 3.18
N ARG A 89 7.47 0.87 3.85
CA ARG A 89 8.38 1.86 3.26
C ARG A 89 9.73 1.73 3.97
N THR A 90 10.76 1.33 3.23
CA THR A 90 12.08 0.99 3.78
C THR A 90 13.21 1.57 2.92
N GLY A 91 14.44 1.43 3.40
CA GLY A 91 15.60 2.05 2.79
C GLY A 91 15.44 3.56 2.77
N SER A 92 15.46 4.11 1.57
CA SER A 92 15.46 5.56 1.35
C SER A 92 14.09 6.18 1.08
N CYS A 93 13.01 5.41 1.28
CA CYS A 93 11.67 5.99 1.22
C CYS A 93 11.56 7.17 2.19
N PRO A 94 10.88 8.26 1.79
CA PRO A 94 10.72 9.38 2.65
C PRO A 94 9.66 9.04 3.72
N GLU A 95 9.85 9.63 4.89
CA GLU A 95 8.98 9.38 6.03
C GLU A 95 7.65 10.12 5.87
N VAL A 96 6.55 9.38 5.78
CA VAL A 96 5.21 9.94 5.61
C VAL A 96 4.59 10.18 6.98
N TRP A 97 3.95 11.32 7.20
CA TRP A 97 3.40 11.67 8.52
C TRP A 97 1.96 11.18 8.73
N ARG A 98 1.23 10.88 7.63
CA ARG A 98 -0.06 10.20 7.66
C ARG A 98 -0.29 9.39 6.39
N THR A 99 -1.24 8.46 6.45
CA THR A 99 -1.64 7.64 5.30
C THR A 99 -3.14 7.57 5.11
N THR A 100 -3.56 7.40 3.86
CA THR A 100 -4.93 7.01 3.49
C THR A 100 -4.88 5.78 2.60
N PHE A 101 -5.83 4.87 2.81
CA PHE A 101 -6.03 3.70 1.97
C PHE A 101 -7.39 3.80 1.28
N GLU A 102 -7.43 3.42 0.01
CA GLU A 102 -8.63 3.49 -0.83
C GLU A 102 -8.68 2.30 -1.78
N TYR A 103 -9.87 1.97 -2.27
CA TYR A 103 -10.07 0.99 -3.33
C TYR A 103 -10.82 1.58 -4.53
N SER A 104 -10.69 0.97 -5.69
CA SER A 104 -11.38 1.34 -6.92
C SER A 104 -11.67 0.11 -7.77
N LEU A 105 -12.86 0.04 -8.36
CA LEU A 105 -13.27 -1.03 -9.29
C LEU A 105 -13.02 -0.67 -10.76
N ASP A 106 -12.91 0.62 -11.06
CA ASP A 106 -12.81 1.18 -12.42
C ASP A 106 -11.46 1.88 -12.69
N GLY A 107 -10.63 2.03 -11.66
CA GLY A 107 -9.38 2.79 -11.68
C GLY A 107 -9.54 4.31 -11.64
N GLN A 108 -10.78 4.81 -11.65
CA GLN A 108 -11.12 6.23 -11.76
C GLN A 108 -11.77 6.76 -10.48
N THR A 109 -12.76 6.01 -9.97
CA THR A 109 -13.51 6.32 -8.75
C THR A 109 -12.87 5.61 -7.57
N TRP A 110 -12.46 6.38 -6.56
CA TRP A 110 -11.77 5.86 -5.38
C TRP A 110 -12.63 6.01 -4.13
N HIS A 111 -12.80 4.91 -3.41
CA HIS A 111 -13.57 4.83 -2.17
C HIS A 111 -12.62 4.70 -0.98
N SER A 112 -12.85 5.49 0.07
CA SER A 112 -12.01 5.48 1.28
C SER A 112 -12.19 4.18 2.08
N LEU A 113 -11.06 3.56 2.45
CA LEU A 113 -10.99 2.46 3.42
C LEU A 113 -10.62 2.97 4.82
N GLY A 114 -9.94 4.11 4.89
CA GLY A 114 -9.54 4.75 6.16
C GLY A 114 -8.05 5.11 6.23
N ALA A 115 -7.65 5.62 7.40
CA ALA A 115 -6.27 5.97 7.69
C ALA A 115 -5.50 4.78 8.27
N GLY A 116 -4.22 4.63 7.90
CA GLY A 116 -3.36 3.61 8.48
C GLY A 116 -2.92 3.92 9.89
N THR A 117 -2.71 2.88 10.69
CA THR A 117 -1.97 2.93 11.95
C THR A 117 -0.49 2.68 11.70
N ARG A 118 0.36 3.33 12.49
CA ARG A 118 1.80 3.22 12.37
C ARG A 118 2.27 1.83 12.79
N VAL A 119 3.16 1.22 12.01
CA VAL A 119 3.85 -0.04 12.35
C VAL A 119 5.35 0.08 12.08
N PRO A 120 6.19 -0.86 12.57
CA PRO A 120 7.57 -0.95 12.13
C PRO A 120 7.63 -0.96 10.61
N ASN A 121 8.49 -0.12 10.03
CA ASN A 121 8.73 -0.03 8.59
C ASN A 121 7.51 0.32 7.73
N GLY A 122 6.41 0.86 8.28
CA GLY A 122 5.26 1.18 7.44
C GLY A 122 3.98 1.58 8.17
N TRP A 123 2.87 1.31 7.48
CA TRP A 123 1.51 1.64 7.89
C TRP A 123 0.59 0.46 7.62
N ARG A 124 -0.32 0.19 8.56
CA ARG A 124 -1.26 -0.93 8.48
C ARG A 124 -2.69 -0.45 8.63
N LEU A 125 -3.62 -1.06 7.91
CA LEU A 125 -5.05 -0.91 8.12
C LEU A 125 -5.67 -2.30 8.21
N THR A 126 -6.34 -2.59 9.33
CA THR A 126 -6.96 -3.90 9.60
C THR A 126 -8.47 -3.80 9.63
N GLY A 127 -9.17 -4.94 9.54
CA GLY A 127 -10.62 -4.98 9.71
C GLY A 127 -11.39 -4.30 8.56
N VAL A 128 -10.79 -4.23 7.38
CA VAL A 128 -11.41 -3.64 6.19
C VAL A 128 -11.93 -4.71 5.25
N SER A 129 -13.10 -4.46 4.68
CA SER A 129 -13.65 -5.25 3.57
C SER A 129 -13.31 -4.53 2.27
N ILE A 130 -12.61 -5.24 1.38
CA ILE A 130 -12.19 -4.73 0.08
C ILE A 130 -12.94 -5.54 -0.96
N PRO A 131 -13.74 -4.91 -1.85
CA PRO A 131 -14.46 -5.65 -2.87
C PRO A 131 -13.51 -6.39 -3.80
N ASP A 132 -13.91 -7.59 -4.22
CA ASP A 132 -13.12 -8.43 -5.10
C ASP A 132 -12.86 -7.74 -6.44
N GLY A 133 -11.64 -7.92 -6.97
CA GLY A 133 -11.21 -7.28 -8.21
C GLY A 133 -10.90 -5.78 -8.08
N SER A 134 -10.97 -5.21 -6.88
CA SER A 134 -10.58 -3.82 -6.67
C SER A 134 -9.07 -3.63 -6.83
N THR A 135 -8.68 -2.49 -7.40
CA THR A 135 -7.34 -1.95 -7.18
C THR A 135 -7.34 -1.19 -5.87
N VAL A 136 -6.35 -1.46 -5.02
CA VAL A 136 -6.13 -0.79 -3.75
C VAL A 136 -4.97 0.19 -3.92
N ARG A 137 -5.07 1.37 -3.32
CA ARG A 137 -3.95 2.31 -3.22
C ARG A 137 -3.67 2.71 -1.79
N ALA A 138 -2.40 3.00 -1.53
CA ALA A 138 -1.94 3.68 -0.34
C ALA A 138 -1.41 5.05 -0.76
N ARG A 139 -1.84 6.11 -0.06
CA ARG A 139 -1.28 7.46 -0.20
C ARG A 139 -0.64 7.88 1.11
N GLY A 140 0.56 8.45 1.03
CA GLY A 140 1.32 8.95 2.18
C GLY A 140 1.65 10.42 1.99
N TYR A 141 1.40 11.22 3.01
CA TYR A 141 1.60 12.68 2.95
C TYR A 141 2.94 13.06 3.57
N LEU A 142 3.59 14.02 2.94
CA LEU A 142 4.89 14.55 3.30
C LEU A 142 4.82 16.06 3.38
N THR A 143 5.63 16.63 4.25
CA THR A 143 5.89 18.07 4.35
C THR A 143 7.37 18.31 4.11
N GLY A 144 7.69 19.40 3.42
CA GLY A 144 9.05 19.81 3.12
C GLY A 144 9.13 21.28 2.75
N GLY A 145 10.30 21.68 2.25
CA GLY A 145 10.59 23.07 1.92
C GLY A 145 10.87 23.95 3.14
N GLN A 146 11.15 25.22 2.89
CA GLN A 146 11.41 26.21 3.94
C GLN A 146 10.20 26.33 4.87
N GLY A 147 10.42 26.16 6.18
CA GLY A 147 9.36 26.29 7.19
C GLY A 147 8.24 25.24 7.11
N ASN A 148 8.47 24.08 6.45
CA ASN A 148 7.44 23.07 6.17
C ASN A 148 6.26 23.58 5.31
N GLY A 149 6.47 24.66 4.55
CA GLY A 149 5.41 25.30 3.75
C GLY A 149 4.98 24.52 2.51
N SER A 150 5.70 23.46 2.11
CA SER A 150 5.38 22.65 0.94
C SER A 150 4.89 21.26 1.34
N GLY A 151 3.82 20.79 0.69
CA GLY A 151 3.28 19.45 0.87
C GLY A 151 3.35 18.65 -0.42
N TRP A 152 3.57 17.34 -0.30
CA TRP A 152 3.52 16.39 -1.42
C TRP A 152 2.96 15.06 -0.91
N PHE A 153 2.50 14.19 -1.81
CA PHE A 153 2.13 12.82 -1.46
C PHE A 153 2.82 11.79 -2.36
N VAL A 154 3.12 10.63 -1.80
CA VAL A 154 3.54 9.43 -2.52
C VAL A 154 2.38 8.44 -2.59
N GLU A 155 2.31 7.65 -3.66
CA GLU A 155 1.24 6.69 -3.89
C GLU A 155 1.79 5.35 -4.39
N THR A 156 1.25 4.24 -3.87
CA THR A 156 1.46 2.89 -4.40
C THR A 156 0.11 2.25 -4.68
N ARG A 157 0.01 1.45 -5.74
CA ARG A 157 -1.21 0.71 -6.09
C ARG A 157 -0.92 -0.77 -6.22
N VAL A 158 -1.90 -1.60 -5.88
CA VAL A 158 -1.86 -3.04 -6.11
C VAL A 158 -3.27 -3.52 -6.44
N THR A 159 -3.40 -4.45 -7.38
CA THR A 159 -4.65 -5.20 -7.58
C THR A 159 -4.45 -6.56 -6.92
N PRO A 160 -4.89 -6.74 -5.66
CA PRO A 160 -4.60 -7.96 -4.94
C PRO A 160 -5.39 -9.13 -5.50
N VAL A 161 -4.71 -10.27 -5.60
CA VAL A 161 -5.38 -11.56 -5.76
C VAL A 161 -5.69 -12.08 -4.37
N LEU A 162 -6.87 -11.74 -3.86
CA LEU A 162 -7.30 -12.24 -2.56
C LEU A 162 -7.62 -13.74 -2.66
N PRO A 163 -7.15 -14.57 -1.71
CA PRO A 163 -7.46 -15.99 -1.70
C PRO A 163 -8.97 -16.19 -1.56
N ILE A 164 -9.49 -17.19 -2.27
CA ILE A 164 -10.89 -17.58 -2.17
C ILE A 164 -11.13 -18.06 -0.74
N ARG A 165 -11.97 -17.34 0.02
CA ARG A 165 -12.48 -17.80 1.30
C ARG A 165 -13.87 -18.36 1.09
N LEU A 166 -14.05 -19.66 1.25
CA LEU A 166 -15.37 -20.25 1.35
C LEU A 166 -15.89 -20.15 2.79
N ARG A 167 -17.09 -19.61 2.93
CA ARG A 167 -17.93 -19.67 4.12
C ARG A 167 -19.04 -20.70 3.87
N ILE A 168 -19.32 -21.48 4.90
CA ILE A 168 -20.43 -22.43 4.95
C ILE A 168 -21.23 -22.07 6.19
N GLN A 169 -22.51 -21.80 6.05
CA GLN A 169 -23.38 -21.38 7.15
C GLN A 169 -24.72 -22.13 7.08
N LEU A 170 -25.21 -22.61 8.21
CA LEU A 170 -26.57 -23.13 8.33
C LEU A 170 -27.55 -21.97 8.61
N ILE A 171 -28.64 -21.89 7.84
CA ILE A 171 -29.74 -20.93 7.98
C ILE A 171 -31.05 -21.73 7.95
N GLY A 172 -31.63 -22.00 9.11
CA GLY A 172 -32.77 -22.93 9.19
C GLY A 172 -32.38 -24.35 8.75
N SER A 173 -33.06 -24.90 7.75
CA SER A 173 -32.71 -26.16 7.07
C SER A 173 -31.82 -25.97 5.84
N GLU A 174 -31.30 -24.76 5.62
CA GLU A 174 -30.47 -24.42 4.47
C GLU A 174 -28.99 -24.32 4.85
N VAL A 175 -28.13 -24.69 3.91
CA VAL A 175 -26.68 -24.50 3.88
C VAL A 175 -26.39 -23.40 2.86
N LEU A 176 -25.96 -22.24 3.35
CA LEU A 176 -25.42 -21.17 2.56
C LEU A 176 -23.92 -21.40 2.34
N LEU A 177 -23.52 -21.65 1.10
CA LEU A 177 -22.15 -21.55 0.66
C LEU A 177 -21.93 -20.13 0.13
N SER A 178 -21.01 -19.37 0.69
CA SER A 178 -20.62 -18.06 0.16
C SER A 178 -19.11 -17.95 0.07
N TRP A 179 -18.59 -17.12 -0.84
CA TRP A 179 -17.15 -16.90 -0.92
C TRP A 179 -16.78 -15.43 -1.08
N THR A 180 -15.55 -15.10 -0.70
CA THR A 180 -14.93 -13.79 -0.93
C THR A 180 -13.54 -14.01 -1.50
N GLY A 181 -13.15 -13.25 -2.52
CA GLY A 181 -11.87 -13.40 -3.23
C GLY A 181 -11.98 -14.30 -4.47
N GLY A 182 -11.04 -14.14 -5.40
CA GLY A 182 -11.02 -14.83 -6.70
C GLY A 182 -11.88 -14.13 -7.75
N ARG A 183 -11.31 -13.84 -8.93
CA ARG A 183 -12.06 -13.21 -10.02
C ARG A 183 -12.97 -14.25 -10.69
N PRO A 184 -14.28 -14.02 -10.82
CA PRO A 184 -15.14 -14.85 -11.65
C PRO A 184 -14.71 -14.81 -13.13
N PRO A 185 -15.09 -15.83 -13.92
CA PRO A 185 -16.02 -16.90 -13.54
C PRO A 185 -15.34 -18.04 -12.78
N PHE A 186 -15.87 -18.39 -11.60
CA PHE A 186 -15.68 -19.72 -11.03
C PHE A 186 -16.72 -20.65 -11.68
N GLN A 187 -16.33 -21.88 -11.99
CA GLN A 187 -17.26 -22.92 -12.41
C GLN A 187 -17.35 -23.97 -11.31
N VAL A 188 -18.57 -24.40 -10.98
CA VAL A 188 -18.78 -25.58 -10.15
C VAL A 188 -18.26 -26.78 -10.93
N GLN A 189 -17.05 -27.25 -10.62
CA GLN A 189 -16.43 -28.34 -11.37
C GLN A 189 -17.08 -29.69 -11.10
N LYS A 190 -17.59 -29.92 -9.88
CA LYS A 190 -18.20 -31.20 -9.51
C LYS A 190 -19.03 -31.12 -8.23
N THR A 191 -20.22 -31.69 -8.26
CA THR A 191 -21.06 -31.97 -7.09
C THR A 191 -20.93 -33.45 -6.76
N TYR A 192 -20.75 -33.80 -5.48
CA TYR A 192 -20.76 -35.19 -5.02
C TYR A 192 -21.88 -35.36 -4.01
N GLU A 193 -22.83 -36.24 -4.30
CA GLU A 193 -23.79 -36.68 -3.29
C GLU A 193 -23.13 -37.71 -2.38
N LEU A 194 -22.96 -37.35 -1.11
CA LEU A 194 -22.47 -38.26 -0.08
C LEU A 194 -23.66 -39.08 0.43
N THR A 195 -23.86 -40.24 -0.22
CA THR A 195 -24.65 -41.41 0.23
C THR A 195 -26.13 -41.18 0.59
N SER A 196 -27.01 -41.33 -0.43
CA SER A 196 -28.42 -41.83 -0.41
C SER A 196 -29.42 -41.33 0.65
N PRO A 197 -30.62 -40.85 0.22
CA PRO A 197 -30.89 -39.77 -0.71
C PRO A 197 -31.56 -38.62 0.06
N VAL A 198 -30.83 -37.53 0.32
CA VAL A 198 -31.51 -36.25 0.57
C VAL A 198 -31.61 -35.60 -0.79
N ALA A 199 -32.83 -35.52 -1.33
CA ALA A 199 -33.07 -34.88 -2.61
C ALA A 199 -32.71 -33.40 -2.48
N TRP A 200 -31.52 -33.03 -2.94
CA TRP A 200 -31.11 -31.64 -3.02
C TRP A 200 -31.94 -30.99 -4.13
N THR A 201 -32.79 -30.03 -3.78
CA THR A 201 -33.44 -29.18 -4.77
C THR A 201 -32.59 -27.93 -4.95
N ASN A 202 -32.18 -27.68 -6.19
CA ASN A 202 -31.56 -26.40 -6.52
C ASN A 202 -32.62 -25.30 -6.34
N VAL A 203 -32.43 -24.43 -5.34
CA VAL A 203 -33.34 -23.33 -5.01
C VAL A 203 -33.00 -22.04 -5.78
N GLY A 204 -31.96 -22.03 -6.62
CA GLY A 204 -31.65 -20.92 -7.51
C GLY A 204 -30.29 -21.00 -8.20
N GLU A 205 -30.19 -20.41 -9.40
CA GLU A 205 -28.92 -20.17 -10.08
C GLU A 205 -28.02 -19.22 -9.26
N PRO A 206 -26.68 -19.31 -9.40
CA PRO A 206 -25.76 -18.37 -8.78
C PRO A 206 -26.15 -16.94 -9.16
N VAL A 207 -26.65 -16.19 -8.18
CA VAL A 207 -26.83 -14.75 -8.36
C VAL A 207 -25.42 -14.14 -8.33
N TRP A 208 -25.19 -13.06 -9.08
CA TRP A 208 -23.91 -12.32 -9.17
C TRP A 208 -23.34 -11.83 -7.82
N THR A 209 -23.96 -12.20 -6.71
CA THR A 209 -23.59 -11.93 -5.33
C THR A 209 -23.19 -13.23 -4.62
N ASN A 210 -21.97 -13.72 -4.90
CA ASN A 210 -21.10 -14.50 -4.00
C ASN A 210 -21.69 -15.66 -3.15
N ALA A 211 -22.84 -16.22 -3.49
CA ALA A 211 -23.51 -17.22 -2.68
C ALA A 211 -24.33 -18.23 -3.48
N MET A 212 -24.37 -19.46 -2.97
CA MET A 212 -25.24 -20.56 -3.37
C MET A 212 -25.94 -21.09 -2.12
N VAL A 213 -27.26 -21.28 -2.19
CA VAL A 213 -28.08 -21.83 -1.11
C VAL A 213 -28.43 -23.28 -1.46
N LEU A 214 -28.22 -24.20 -0.52
CA LEU A 214 -28.54 -25.62 -0.66
C LEU A 214 -29.36 -26.07 0.56
N SER A 215 -30.55 -26.63 0.42
CA SER A 215 -31.30 -27.13 1.59
C SER A 215 -30.99 -28.59 1.89
N VAL A 216 -30.90 -28.94 3.19
CA VAL A 216 -30.81 -30.32 3.68
C VAL A 216 -32.02 -30.59 4.53
N GLU A 217 -32.87 -31.53 4.10
CA GLU A 217 -33.79 -32.17 5.03
C GLU A 217 -32.98 -33.08 5.97
N GLN A 218 -32.95 -32.72 7.25
CA GLN A 218 -32.55 -33.56 8.39
C GLN A 218 -31.18 -34.26 8.28
N SER A 219 -30.10 -33.69 8.85
CA SER A 219 -29.08 -34.39 9.71
C SER A 219 -27.67 -33.78 9.72
N ASN A 220 -26.87 -34.29 10.68
CA ASN A 220 -25.50 -33.95 11.06
C ASN A 220 -24.44 -34.27 9.98
N VAL A 221 -23.95 -33.33 9.16
CA VAL A 221 -22.77 -33.56 8.28
C VAL A 221 -21.91 -32.30 8.02
N PHE A 222 -20.62 -32.54 7.80
CA PHE A 222 -19.50 -31.59 7.59
C PHE A 222 -19.04 -31.52 6.12
N PHE A 223 -18.30 -30.46 5.75
CA PHE A 223 -17.78 -30.24 4.38
C PHE A 223 -16.26 -30.03 4.34
N ARG A 224 -15.61 -30.50 3.26
CA ARG A 224 -14.20 -30.21 2.93
C ARG A 224 -14.13 -29.58 1.54
N VAL A 225 -13.47 -28.43 1.42
CA VAL A 225 -13.24 -27.75 0.14
C VAL A 225 -11.75 -27.61 -0.11
N TYR A 226 -11.34 -27.95 -1.34
CA TYR A 226 -9.99 -27.76 -1.83
C TYR A 226 -9.96 -26.55 -2.77
N GLY A 227 -9.13 -25.56 -2.45
CA GLY A 227 -8.72 -24.54 -3.41
C GLY A 227 -7.46 -25.02 -4.14
N GLN A 228 -7.36 -24.73 -5.44
CA GLN A 228 -6.06 -24.67 -6.12
C GLN A 228 -5.33 -23.38 -5.74
#